data_AF-A0A5F8HAZ2-F1
#
_entry.id   AF-A0A5F8HAZ2-F1
#
_cell.length_a   1.000
_cell.length_b   1.000
_cell.length_c   1.000
_cell.angle_alpha   90.00
_cell.angle_beta   90.00
_cell.angle_gamma   90.00
#
_symmetry.space_group_name_H-M   'P 1'
#
loop_
_entity.id
_entity.type
_entity.pdbx_description
1 polymer ?
#
loop_
_entity_poly.entity_id
_entity_poly.type
_entity_poly.pdbx_seq_one_letter_code
_entity_poly.pdbx_strand_id
1 'polypeptide(L)'
;MYLCSSRLVPQIPPQIYLLTPSADEQALNEMVSITCLVRGFSPEDIFIRWLKGSEELPKKDYITSNPYPEPKSTSTYMVSSILQVQSTDWKNENKYSCVVGHEALPLNFTQQTIDRLSGKPTNVNVSVIMSDIYGTCY
;
A
#
# COMPACT_ATOMS: atom_id res chain seq x y z
N MET A 1 9.87 -48.41 4.17
CA MET A 1 9.06 -47.26 4.61
C MET A 1 9.82 -46.00 4.22
N TYR A 2 9.42 -45.32 3.15
CA TYR A 2 10.02 -44.05 2.74
C TYR A 2 9.45 -42.96 3.65
N LEU A 3 10.24 -42.50 4.62
CA LEU A 3 9.92 -41.27 5.34
C LEU A 3 10.24 -40.12 4.38
N CYS A 4 9.22 -39.65 3.65
CA CYS A 4 9.31 -38.37 2.96
C CYS A 4 9.33 -37.29 4.04
N SER A 5 10.52 -36.86 4.44
CA SER A 5 10.70 -35.73 5.34
C SER A 5 10.40 -34.45 4.55
N SER A 6 9.12 -34.15 4.38
CA SER A 6 8.68 -32.83 3.91
C SER A 6 8.99 -31.84 5.03
N ARG A 7 9.92 -30.90 4.79
CA ARG A 7 10.08 -29.74 5.67
C ARG A 7 8.72 -29.05 5.77
N LEU A 8 8.17 -28.96 6.98
CA LEU A 8 6.97 -28.16 7.23
C LEU A 8 7.34 -26.70 6.99
N VAL A 9 6.79 -26.10 5.94
CA VAL A 9 6.97 -24.66 5.68
C VAL A 9 6.22 -23.90 6.77
N PRO A 10 6.88 -22.98 7.51
CA PRO A 10 6.20 -22.19 8.52
C PRO A 10 5.06 -21.38 7.92
N GLN A 11 3.90 -21.39 8.56
CA GLN A 11 2.74 -20.59 8.17
C GLN A 11 2.80 -19.26 8.90
N ILE A 12 3.19 -18.20 8.18
CA ILE A 12 3.37 -16.86 8.76
C ILE A 12 2.44 -15.89 8.02
N PRO A 13 1.51 -15.21 8.72
CA PRO A 13 0.57 -14.31 8.09
C PRO A 13 1.24 -13.01 7.58
N PRO A 14 0.78 -12.47 6.43
CA PRO A 14 1.31 -11.23 5.87
C PRO A 14 1.00 -9.99 6.69
N GLN A 15 1.94 -9.04 6.67
CA GLN A 15 1.75 -7.66 7.10
C GLN A 15 1.58 -6.75 5.89
N ILE A 16 0.52 -5.94 5.89
CA ILE A 16 0.18 -5.04 4.80
C ILE A 16 0.54 -3.60 5.19
N TYR A 17 1.27 -2.91 4.32
CA TYR A 17 1.57 -1.49 4.41
C TYR A 17 1.08 -0.79 3.15
N LEU A 18 0.11 0.11 3.30
CA LEU A 18 -0.35 0.98 2.22
C LEU A 18 0.36 2.33 2.29
N LEU A 19 0.94 2.73 1.17
CA LEU A 19 1.66 3.98 1.03
C LEU A 19 0.85 4.93 0.15
N THR A 20 0.69 6.16 0.63
CA THR A 20 0.09 7.24 -0.16
C THR A 20 1.02 7.62 -1.31
N PRO A 21 0.48 8.18 -2.40
CA PRO A 21 1.30 8.78 -3.44
C PRO A 21 2.25 9.83 -2.89
N SER A 22 3.40 10.00 -3.54
CA SER A 22 4.37 11.03 -3.18
C SER A 22 3.79 12.44 -3.30
N ALA A 23 4.37 13.40 -2.58
CA ALA A 23 3.94 14.80 -2.69
C ALA A 23 4.16 15.36 -4.11
N ASP A 24 5.23 14.93 -4.77
CA ASP A 24 5.58 15.36 -6.14
C ASP A 24 4.54 14.87 -7.16
N GLU A 25 4.15 13.58 -7.12
CA GLU A 25 3.08 13.06 -7.97
C GLU A 25 1.74 13.78 -7.73
N GLN A 26 1.43 14.07 -6.46
CA GLN A 26 0.21 14.79 -6.11
C GLN A 26 0.21 16.25 -6.60
N ALA A 27 1.39 16.85 -6.79
CA ALA A 27 1.55 18.21 -7.32
C ALA A 27 1.42 18.26 -8.86
N LEU A 28 1.85 17.20 -9.56
CA LEU A 28 1.74 17.10 -11.02
C LEU A 28 0.29 17.01 -11.52
N ASN A 29 -0.65 16.58 -10.67
CA ASN A 29 -2.09 16.53 -10.97
C ASN A 29 -2.51 15.62 -12.14
N GLU A 30 -1.66 14.69 -12.57
CA GLU A 30 -1.94 13.74 -13.64
C GLU A 30 -2.36 12.38 -13.06
N MET A 31 -1.40 11.47 -12.89
CA MET A 31 -1.56 10.16 -12.30
C MET A 31 -0.83 10.08 -10.97
N VAL A 32 -1.34 9.26 -10.05
CA VAL A 32 -0.71 9.02 -8.75
C VAL A 32 -0.61 7.53 -8.48
N SER A 33 0.45 7.13 -7.75
CA SER A 33 0.73 5.72 -7.45
C SER A 33 0.40 5.39 -6.00
N ILE A 34 -0.48 4.41 -5.78
CA ILE A 34 -0.74 3.85 -4.45
C ILE A 34 0.00 2.52 -4.37
N THR A 35 0.84 2.35 -3.34
CA THR A 35 1.66 1.14 -3.20
C THR A 35 1.19 0.29 -2.03
N CYS A 36 0.93 -1.00 -2.29
CA CYS A 36 0.69 -2.02 -1.29
C CYS A 36 1.96 -2.87 -1.14
N LEU A 37 2.68 -2.67 -0.03
CA LEU A 37 3.81 -3.50 0.35
C LEU A 37 3.31 -4.58 1.31
N VAL A 38 3.47 -5.83 0.92
CA VAL A 38 3.13 -6.99 1.75
C VAL A 38 4.41 -7.73 2.11
N ARG A 39 4.66 -8.00 3.39
CA ARG A 39 5.91 -8.63 3.84
C ARG A 39 5.70 -9.53 5.05
N GLY A 40 6.73 -10.31 5.38
CA GLY A 40 6.75 -11.14 6.58
C GLY A 40 5.90 -12.39 6.46
N PHE A 41 5.56 -12.85 5.25
CA PHE A 41 4.67 -14.00 5.05
C PHE A 41 5.41 -15.25 4.57
N SER A 42 4.80 -16.40 4.82
CA SER A 42 5.26 -17.71 4.36
C SER A 42 4.08 -18.69 4.37
N PRO A 43 3.89 -19.54 3.32
CA PRO A 43 4.76 -19.72 2.15
C PRO A 43 4.70 -18.57 1.12
N GLU A 44 5.36 -18.72 -0.02
CA GLU A 44 5.46 -17.66 -1.03
C GLU A 44 4.17 -17.37 -1.80
N ASP A 45 3.24 -18.33 -1.87
CA ASP A 45 2.01 -18.18 -2.65
C ASP A 45 1.08 -17.15 -1.99
N ILE A 46 0.76 -16.12 -2.76
CA ILE A 46 0.00 -14.97 -2.29
C ILE A 46 -0.78 -14.36 -3.45
N PHE A 47 -1.95 -13.84 -3.13
CA PHE A 47 -2.81 -13.20 -4.09
C PHE A 47 -3.08 -11.75 -3.69
N ILE A 48 -3.06 -10.82 -4.65
CA ILE A 48 -3.36 -9.40 -4.43
C ILE A 48 -4.45 -8.90 -5.40
N ARG A 49 -5.45 -8.21 -4.85
CA ARG A 49 -6.49 -7.47 -5.57
C ARG A 49 -6.61 -6.05 -5.05
N TRP A 50 -7.13 -5.18 -5.90
CA TRP A 50 -7.44 -3.80 -5.54
C TRP A 50 -8.93 -3.54 -5.63
N LEU A 51 -9.45 -2.76 -4.68
CA LEU A 51 -10.82 -2.25 -4.71
C LEU A 51 -10.81 -0.72 -4.75
N LYS A 52 -11.73 -0.13 -5.50
CA LYS A 52 -12.14 1.28 -5.36
C LYS A 52 -13.49 1.30 -4.65
N GLY A 53 -13.49 1.68 -3.38
CA GLY A 53 -14.64 1.50 -2.49
C GLY A 53 -14.93 0.01 -2.29
N SER A 54 -15.98 -0.49 -2.96
CA SER A 54 -16.38 -1.90 -2.93
C SER A 54 -16.23 -2.60 -4.28
N GLU A 55 -15.88 -1.87 -5.34
CA GLU A 55 -15.74 -2.40 -6.70
C GLU A 55 -14.32 -2.91 -6.93
N GLU A 56 -14.21 -4.12 -7.48
CA GLU A 56 -12.92 -4.72 -7.84
C GLU A 56 -12.33 -4.05 -9.09
N LEU A 57 -11.09 -3.59 -8.97
CA LEU A 57 -10.38 -2.95 -10.08
C LEU A 57 -9.81 -3.98 -11.05
N PRO A 58 -9.86 -3.73 -12.37
CA PRO A 58 -9.22 -4.55 -13.38
C PRO A 58 -7.73 -4.78 -13.12
N LYS A 59 -7.24 -6.01 -13.37
CA LYS A 59 -5.81 -6.37 -13.27
C LYS A 59 -4.86 -5.51 -14.12
N LYS A 60 -5.36 -4.82 -15.15
CA LYS A 60 -4.57 -3.94 -16.01
C LYS A 60 -4.22 -2.60 -15.34
N ASP A 61 -4.92 -2.23 -14.28
CA ASP A 61 -4.78 -0.92 -13.61
C ASP A 61 -3.67 -0.95 -12.54
N TYR A 62 -3.16 -2.14 -12.21
CA TYR A 62 -2.10 -2.32 -11.23
C TYR A 62 -1.07 -3.35 -11.68
N ILE A 63 0.15 -3.19 -11.18
CA ILE A 63 1.26 -4.13 -11.40
C ILE A 63 1.56 -4.78 -10.05
N THR A 64 1.81 -6.09 -10.05
CA THR A 64 2.22 -6.84 -8.85
C THR A 64 3.55 -7.52 -9.16
N SER A 65 4.54 -7.33 -8.30
CA SER A 65 5.82 -8.04 -8.42
C SER A 65 5.62 -9.53 -8.16
N ASN A 66 6.56 -10.37 -8.59
CA ASN A 66 6.64 -11.71 -8.01
C ASN A 66 7.05 -11.61 -6.53
N PRO A 67 6.64 -12.55 -5.66
CA PRO A 67 7.18 -12.65 -4.31
C PRO A 67 8.69 -12.87 -4.35
N TYR A 68 9.42 -12.21 -3.44
CA TYR A 68 10.87 -12.40 -3.31
C TYR A 68 11.28 -12.48 -1.84
N PRO A 69 12.38 -13.18 -1.51
CA PRO A 69 12.83 -13.34 -0.13
C PRO A 69 13.14 -12.00 0.55
N GLU A 70 12.80 -11.86 1.83
CA GLU A 70 13.15 -10.64 2.55
C GLU A 70 14.67 -10.56 2.83
N PRO A 71 15.33 -9.41 2.62
CA PRO A 71 16.80 -9.29 2.78
C PRO A 71 17.37 -9.67 4.15
N LYS A 72 16.54 -9.67 5.20
CA LYS A 72 16.93 -9.94 6.60
C LYS A 72 16.21 -11.15 7.20
N SER A 73 15.49 -11.93 6.39
CA SER A 73 14.78 -13.13 6.85
C SER A 73 15.13 -14.30 5.95
N THR A 74 15.28 -15.47 6.56
CA THR A 74 15.61 -16.71 5.83
C THR A 74 14.38 -17.51 5.46
N SER A 75 13.18 -17.10 5.88
CA SER A 75 11.95 -17.90 5.76
C SER A 75 10.70 -17.13 5.35
N THR A 76 10.81 -15.80 5.16
CA THR A 76 9.68 -14.95 4.78
C THR A 76 9.92 -14.23 3.46
N TYR A 77 8.81 -13.91 2.82
CA TYR A 77 8.75 -13.26 1.52
C TYR A 77 8.18 -11.85 1.65
N MET A 78 8.43 -11.03 0.63
CA MET A 78 7.71 -9.79 0.40
C MET A 78 7.27 -9.67 -1.06
N VAL A 79 6.21 -8.92 -1.28
CA VAL A 79 5.65 -8.61 -2.60
C VAL A 79 5.16 -7.16 -2.58
N SER A 80 5.29 -6.46 -3.71
CA SER A 80 4.73 -5.12 -3.87
C SER A 80 3.71 -5.10 -5.00
N SER A 81 2.64 -4.34 -4.80
CA SER A 81 1.70 -4.01 -5.87
C SER A 81 1.51 -2.50 -5.94
N ILE A 82 1.55 -1.97 -7.16
CA ILE A 82 1.43 -0.54 -7.43
C ILE A 82 0.18 -0.34 -8.29
N LEU A 83 -0.78 0.41 -7.75
CA LEU A 83 -1.99 0.82 -8.43
C LEU A 83 -1.82 2.24 -8.97
N GLN A 84 -2.11 2.43 -10.25
CA GLN A 84 -2.12 3.74 -10.89
C GLN A 84 -3.54 4.29 -10.95
N VAL A 85 -3.76 5.50 -10.42
CA VAL A 85 -5.08 6.16 -10.43
C VAL A 85 -4.96 7.60 -10.88
N GLN A 86 -6.06 8.16 -11.39
CA GLN A 86 -6.13 9.57 -11.72
C GLN A 86 -6.01 10.43 -10.44
N SER A 87 -5.24 11.51 -10.51
CA SER A 87 -5.04 12.43 -9.38
C SER A 87 -6.36 13.04 -8.91
N THR A 88 -7.29 13.31 -9.83
CA THR A 88 -8.65 13.77 -9.52
C THR A 88 -9.42 12.77 -8.68
N ASP A 89 -9.36 11.49 -9.04
CA ASP A 89 -10.00 10.41 -8.29
C ASP A 89 -9.41 10.27 -6.88
N TRP A 90 -8.08 10.33 -6.75
CA TRP A 90 -7.42 10.32 -5.42
C TRP A 90 -7.84 11.51 -4.56
N LYS A 91 -8.04 12.70 -5.17
CA LYS A 91 -8.42 13.92 -4.45
C LYS A 91 -9.87 13.94 -3.98
N ASN A 92 -10.76 13.26 -4.68
CA ASN A 92 -12.20 13.21 -4.41
C ASN A 92 -12.57 12.20 -3.30
N GLU A 93 -11.69 11.99 -2.33
CA GLU A 93 -11.93 11.13 -1.15
C GLU A 93 -12.30 9.67 -1.49
N ASN A 94 -11.91 9.20 -2.67
CA ASN A 94 -12.06 7.80 -3.02
C ASN A 94 -11.17 6.94 -2.11
N LYS A 95 -11.74 5.81 -1.67
CA LYS A 95 -11.06 4.83 -0.83
C LYS A 95 -10.50 3.72 -1.70
N TYR A 96 -9.23 3.40 -1.51
CA TYR A 96 -8.57 2.31 -2.23
C TYR A 96 -8.16 1.24 -1.23
N SER A 97 -8.51 -0.01 -1.53
CA SER A 97 -8.19 -1.14 -0.66
C SER A 97 -7.29 -2.14 -1.36
N CYS A 98 -6.22 -2.57 -0.69
CA CYS A 98 -5.42 -3.71 -1.11
C CYS A 98 -5.91 -4.94 -0.35
N VAL A 99 -6.46 -5.89 -1.09
CA VAL A 99 -6.97 -7.18 -0.57
C VAL A 99 -5.90 -8.23 -0.82
N VAL A 100 -5.45 -8.87 0.25
CA VAL A 100 -4.40 -9.89 0.23
C VAL A 100 -5.01 -11.23 0.62
N GLY A 101 -4.85 -12.24 -0.23
CA GLY A 101 -5.19 -13.63 0.05
C GLY A 101 -3.93 -14.44 0.36
N HIS A 102 -3.93 -15.18 1.46
CA HIS A 102 -2.78 -15.99 1.91
C HIS A 102 -3.24 -17.08 2.88
N GLU A 103 -2.71 -18.30 2.78
CA GLU A 103 -3.20 -19.46 3.56
C GLU A 103 -2.94 -19.38 5.07
N ALA A 104 -1.91 -18.65 5.50
CA ALA A 104 -1.66 -18.41 6.93
C ALA A 104 -2.63 -17.40 7.59
N LEU A 105 -3.61 -16.84 6.85
CA LEU A 105 -4.61 -15.93 7.40
C LEU A 105 -5.83 -16.69 7.93
N PRO A 106 -6.45 -16.30 9.06
CA PRO A 106 -7.60 -17.01 9.63
C PRO A 106 -8.81 -17.14 8.70
N LEU A 107 -9.01 -16.17 7.81
CA LEU A 107 -10.08 -16.16 6.81
C LEU A 107 -9.55 -16.36 5.38
N ASN A 108 -8.28 -16.76 5.22
CA ASN A 108 -7.53 -16.80 3.96
C ASN A 108 -7.37 -15.44 3.25
N PHE A 109 -7.90 -14.35 3.81
CA PHE A 109 -7.70 -13.00 3.28
C PHE A 109 -7.71 -11.94 4.38
N THR A 110 -7.15 -10.77 4.06
CA THR A 110 -7.19 -9.53 4.85
C THR A 110 -7.07 -8.34 3.92
N GLN A 111 -7.41 -7.14 4.38
CA GLN A 111 -7.29 -5.93 3.58
C GLN A 111 -6.86 -4.72 4.41
N GLN A 112 -6.24 -3.77 3.75
CA GLN A 112 -6.05 -2.42 4.26
C GLN A 112 -6.70 -1.43 3.29
N THR A 113 -7.15 -0.30 3.82
CA THR A 113 -7.80 0.76 3.04
C THR A 113 -7.10 2.07 3.29
N ILE A 114 -6.88 2.85 2.23
CA ILE A 114 -6.25 4.16 2.30
C ILE A 114 -7.06 5.20 1.52
N ASP A 115 -7.00 6.44 2.00
CA ASP A 115 -7.51 7.63 1.34
C ASP A 115 -6.49 8.78 1.47
N ARG A 116 -6.82 9.94 0.89
CA ARG A 116 -5.95 11.12 0.94
C ARG A 116 -5.73 11.67 2.35
N LEU A 117 -6.60 11.35 3.31
CA LEU A 117 -6.53 11.85 4.68
C LEU A 117 -5.61 10.98 5.55
N SER A 118 -5.46 9.71 5.19
CA SER A 118 -4.70 8.70 5.92
C SER A 118 -3.21 9.04 6.13
N GLY A 119 -2.65 9.97 5.35
CA GLY A 119 -1.26 10.45 5.47
C GLY A 119 -1.11 11.93 5.81
N LYS A 120 -2.20 12.69 6.02
CA LYS A 120 -2.10 14.15 6.29
C LYS A 120 -2.05 14.43 7.80
N PRO A 121 -1.15 15.33 8.27
CA PRO A 121 -1.21 15.82 9.63
C PRO A 121 -2.53 16.58 9.85
N THR A 122 -3.24 16.24 10.92
CA THR A 122 -4.55 16.80 11.29
C THR A 122 -4.47 18.22 11.87
N ASN A 123 -3.26 18.76 12.08
CA ASN A 123 -3.04 20.10 12.60
C ASN A 123 -2.16 20.92 11.63
N VAL A 124 -2.79 21.74 10.79
CA VAL A 124 -2.10 22.69 9.91
C VAL A 124 -2.29 24.08 10.51
N ASN A 125 -1.23 24.66 11.09
CA ASN A 125 -1.26 26.03 11.60
C ASN A 125 -0.93 27.00 10.46
N VAL A 126 -1.94 27.73 9.97
CA VAL A 126 -1.77 28.73 8.91
C VAL A 126 -1.93 30.12 9.54
N SER A 127 -0.83 30.88 9.63
CA SER A 127 -0.87 32.31 9.96
C SER A 127 -0.63 33.12 8.69
N VAL A 128 -1.58 34.00 8.36
CA VAL A 128 -1.44 34.96 7.25
C VAL A 128 -1.07 36.31 7.87
N ILE A 129 0.17 36.75 7.65
CA ILE A 129 0.61 38.10 8.04
C ILE A 129 0.43 38.99 6.81
N MET A 130 -0.65 39.78 6.78
CA MET A 130 -0.80 40.86 5.82
C MET A 130 -0.22 42.13 6.44
N SER A 131 0.87 42.63 5.89
CA SER A 131 1.47 43.90 6.31
C SER A 131 1.64 44.83 5.12
N ASP A 132 0.99 45.99 5.15
CA ASP A 132 1.22 47.09 4.18
C ASP A 132 2.47 47.92 4.53
N ILE A 133 3.40 47.38 5.31
CA ILE A 133 4.59 48.10 5.76
C ILE A 133 5.79 47.16 5.67
N TYR A 134 6.75 47.54 4.83
CA TYR A 134 8.08 46.94 4.68
C TYR A 134 8.74 46.75 6.05
N GLY A 135 8.67 45.52 6.56
CA GLY A 135 9.28 45.13 7.83
C GLY A 135 10.00 43.80 7.69
N THR A 136 11.04 43.75 6.86
CA THR A 136 12.00 42.63 6.87
C THR A 136 13.01 42.88 7.99
N CYS A 137 13.01 42.04 9.03
CA CYS A 137 14.09 42.01 10.01
C CYS A 137 15.37 41.45 9.38
N TYR A 138 16.50 42.10 9.64
CA TYR A 138 17.85 41.63 9.33
C TYR A 138 18.40 40.73 10.44
#